data_AF-A0A1N7Q6X2-F1
#
_entry.id   AF-A0A1N7Q6X2-F1
#
_cell.length_a   1.000
_cell.length_b   1.000
_cell.length_c   1.000
_cell.angle_alpha   90.00
_cell.angle_beta   90.00
_cell.angle_gamma   90.00
#
_symmetry.space_group_name_H-M   'P 1'
#
loop_
_entity.id
_entity.type
_entity.pdbx_description
1 polymer ?
#
loop_
_entity_poly.entity_id
_entity_poly.type
_entity_poly.pdbx_seq_one_letter_code
_entity_poly.pdbx_strand_id
1 'polypeptide(L)' 'MKSAGLIGLMVLVLGACSSPRANVYADPSGEVTTSASTGVGPVRVGVNSSGGGYVGTKIGWLGIAAGF' A
#
# COMPACT_ATOMS: atom_id res chain seq x y z
N MET A 1 -25.77 -13.72 -6.86
CA MET A 1 -24.34 -14.02 -6.61
C MET A 1 -23.49 -13.67 -7.84
N LYS A 2 -23.45 -12.41 -8.28
CA LYS A 2 -22.68 -11.97 -9.46
C LYS A 2 -21.86 -10.69 -9.22
N SER A 3 -22.15 -9.98 -8.12
CA SER A 3 -21.53 -8.69 -7.81
C SER A 3 -20.15 -8.79 -7.13
N ALA A 4 -19.85 -9.92 -6.48
CA ALA A 4 -18.58 -10.08 -5.76
C ALA A 4 -17.35 -10.11 -6.69
N GLY A 5 -17.47 -10.78 -7.85
CA GLY A 5 -16.41 -10.78 -8.86
C GLY A 5 -16.18 -9.40 -9.50
N LEU A 6 -17.24 -8.61 -9.61
CA LEU A 6 -17.19 -7.27 -10.18
C LEU A 6 -16.51 -6.27 -9.23
N ILE A 7 -16.75 -6.41 -7.92
CA ILE A 7 -16.04 -5.65 -6.87
C ILE A 7 -14.56 -6.04 -6.84
N GLY A 8 -14.23 -7.34 -6.87
CA GLY A 8 -12.84 -7.80 -6.90
C GLY A 8 -12.09 -7.29 -8.13
N LEU A 9 -12.72 -7.34 -9.30
CA LEU A 9 -12.15 -6.80 -10.54
C LEU A 9 -11.98 -5.28 -10.49
N MET A 10 -12.95 -4.54 -9.94
CA MET A 10 -12.83 -3.10 -9.74
C MET A 10 -11.66 -2.75 -8.83
N VAL A 11 -11.49 -3.42 -7.68
CA VAL A 11 -10.37 -3.18 -6.76
C VAL A 11 -9.03 -3.45 -7.44
N LEU A 12 -8.94 -4.49 -8.27
CA LEU A 12 -7.74 -4.84 -9.02
C LEU A 12 -7.41 -3.79 -10.10
N VAL A 13 -8.41 -3.32 -10.83
CA VAL A 13 -8.28 -2.26 -11.86
C VAL A 13 -7.95 -0.90 -11.22
N LEU A 14 -8.60 -0.56 -10.10
CA LEU A 14 -8.32 0.66 -9.34
C LEU A 14 -6.90 0.61 -8.72
N GLY A 15 -6.46 -0.55 -8.24
CA GLY A 15 -5.08 -0.79 -7.78
C GLY A 15 -4.02 -0.72 -8.89
N ALA A 16 -4.40 -1.03 -10.14
CA ALA A 16 -3.55 -0.86 -11.33
C ALA A 16 -3.52 0.59 -11.85
N CYS A 17 -4.58 1.36 -11.60
CA CYS A 17 -4.67 2.78 -11.95
C CYS A 17 -3.94 3.69 -10.93
N SER A 18 -3.71 3.19 -9.71
CA SER A 18 -2.90 3.91 -8.72
C SER A 18 -1.41 3.75 -8.99
N SER A 19 -0.72 4.87 -9.21
CA SER A 19 0.73 4.88 -9.39
C SER A 19 1.43 4.22 -8.19
N PRO A 20 2.17 3.12 -8.40
CA PRO A 20 2.88 2.45 -7.33
C PRO A 20 3.92 3.41 -6.74
N ARG A 21 4.03 3.40 -5.41
CA ARG A 21 4.99 4.21 -4.66
C ARG A 21 5.98 3.30 -3.96
N ALA A 22 7.26 3.49 -4.27
CA ALA A 22 8.36 2.93 -3.53
C ALA A 22 8.87 3.96 -2.52
N ASN A 23 9.07 3.53 -1.28
CA ASN A 23 9.76 4.29 -0.25
C ASN A 23 11.02 3.54 0.13
N VAL A 24 12.11 4.29 0.27
CA VAL A 24 13.39 3.79 0.77
C VAL A 24 13.78 4.70 1.93
N TYR A 25 13.94 4.11 3.11
CA TYR A 25 14.44 4.76 4.30
C TYR A 25 15.77 4.12 4.66
N ALA A 26 16.82 4.93 4.75
CA ALA A 26 18.13 4.50 5.20
C ALA A 26 18.42 5.16 6.54
N ASP A 27 18.73 4.35 7.54
CA ASP A 27 19.13 4.79 8.86
C ASP A 27 20.66 5.00 8.94
N PRO A 28 21.17 5.96 9.73
CA PRO A 28 22.61 6.15 9.93
C PRO A 28 23.37 4.93 10.48
N SER A 29 22.69 3.96 11.09
CA SER A 29 23.27 2.68 11.53
C SER A 29 23.55 1.70 10.38
N GLY A 30 23.13 2.03 9.15
CA GLY A 30 23.28 1.19 7.96
C GLY A 30 22.05 0.34 7.64
N GLU A 31 21.01 0.37 8.47
CA GLU A 31 19.75 -0.33 8.21
C GLU A 31 18.99 0.34 7.04
N VAL A 32 18.66 -0.44 6.01
CA VAL A 32 17.86 0.04 4.87
C VAL A 32 16.49 -0.63 4.90
N THR A 33 15.45 0.16 5.15
CA THR A 33 14.05 -0.29 5.05
C THR A 33 13.43 0.23 3.76
N THR A 34 12.98 -0.68 2.93
CA THR A 34 12.18 -0.44 1.73
C THR A 34 10.71 -0.77 1.97
N SER A 35 9.82 -0.10 1.27
CA SER A 35 8.40 -0.41 1.27
C SER A 35 7.79 -0.06 -0.07
N ALA A 36 6.90 -0.91 -0.57
CA ALA A 36 6.13 -0.66 -1.77
C ALA A 36 4.65 -0.56 -1.39
N SER A 37 3.95 0.43 -1.93
CA SER A 37 2.51 0.57 -1.74
C SER A 37 1.80 1.01 -3.01
N THR A 38 0.57 0.58 -3.14
CA THR A 38 -0.38 1.04 -4.15
C THR A 38 -1.68 1.44 -3.45
N GLY A 39 -2.56 2.17 -4.11
CA GLY A 39 -3.84 2.47 -3.50
C GLY A 39 -4.61 3.64 -4.08
N VAL A 40 -5.90 3.63 -3.79
CA VAL A 40 -6.92 4.39 -4.49
C VAL A 40 -7.50 5.42 -3.53
N GLY A 41 -7.41 6.69 -3.92
CA GLY A 41 -7.81 7.80 -3.06
C GLY A 41 -7.01 7.78 -1.74
N PRO A 42 -7.68 7.83 -0.58
CA PRO A 42 -7.00 7.78 0.72
C PRO A 42 -6.51 6.38 1.06
N VAL A 43 -7.08 5.31 0.51
CA VAL A 43 -6.73 3.93 0.90
C VAL A 43 -5.41 3.52 0.26
N ARG A 44 -4.59 2.79 1.01
CA ARG A 44 -3.27 2.27 0.62
C ARG A 44 -3.13 0.83 1.08
N VAL A 45 -2.50 0.02 0.24
CA VAL A 45 -2.07 -1.33 0.57
C VAL A 45 -0.61 -1.45 0.18
N GLY A 46 0.22 -2.03 1.04
CA GLY A 46 1.64 -2.15 0.79
C GLY A 46 2.30 -3.30 1.54
N VAL A 47 3.58 -3.44 1.26
CA VAL A 47 4.48 -4.43 1.85
C VAL A 47 5.78 -3.73 2.28
N ASN A 48 6.39 -4.20 3.36
CA ASN A 48 7.70 -3.75 3.84
C ASN A 48 8.81 -4.77 3.50
N SER A 49 10.07 -4.39 3.70
CA SER A 49 11.23 -5.28 3.47
C SER A 49 11.24 -6.54 4.32
N SER A 50 10.58 -6.50 5.48
CA SER A 50 10.45 -7.65 6.38
C SER A 50 9.40 -8.66 5.91
N GLY A 51 8.74 -8.40 4.77
CA GLY A 51 7.68 -9.24 4.22
C GLY A 51 6.30 -9.02 4.87
N GLY A 52 6.20 -8.06 5.81
CA GLY A 52 4.94 -7.71 6.47
C GLY A 52 4.04 -6.88 5.54
N GLY A 53 2.76 -7.26 5.48
CA GLY A 53 1.74 -6.54 4.75
C GLY A 53 1.17 -5.41 5.60
N TYR A 54 0.69 -4.34 4.96
CA TYR A 54 -0.10 -3.34 5.66
C TYR A 54 -1.22 -2.80 4.77
N VAL A 55 -2.35 -2.51 5.40
CA VAL A 55 -3.43 -1.71 4.81
C VAL A 55 -3.58 -0.45 5.64
N GLY A 56 -3.62 0.69 4.96
CA GLY A 56 -3.69 1.98 5.62
C GLY A 56 -4.46 3.01 4.82
N THR A 57 -4.53 4.20 5.39
CA THR A 57 -5.07 5.39 4.75
C THR A 57 -4.06 6.53 4.83
N LYS A 58 -3.98 7.36 3.79
CA LYS A 58 -3.21 8.60 3.75
C LYS A 58 -4.15 9.80 3.69
N ILE A 59 -4.01 10.70 4.66
CA ILE A 59 -4.65 12.01 4.69
C ILE A 59 -3.53 13.05 4.66
N GLY A 60 -3.26 13.60 3.47
CA GLY A 60 -2.14 14.52 3.25
C GLY A 60 -0.77 13.86 3.49
N TRP A 61 0.00 14.40 4.44
CA TRP A 61 1.31 13.88 4.84
C TRP A 61 1.21 12.73 5.86
N LEU A 62 0.08 12.63 6.57
CA LEU A 62 -0.13 11.62 7.61
C LEU A 62 -0.63 10.31 6.99
N GLY A 63 0.05 9.21 7.31
CA GLY A 63 -0.36 7.86 6.96
C GLY A 63 -0.67 7.06 8.22
N ILE A 64 -1.83 6.41 8.26
CA ILE A 64 -2.23 5.49 9.32
C ILE A 64 -2.35 4.12 8.68
N ALA A 65 -1.63 3.11 9.17
CA ALA A 65 -1.68 1.77 8.60
C ALA A 65 -1.73 0.71 9.71
N ALA A 66 -2.48 -0.37 9.45
CA ALA A 66 -2.50 -1.58 10.25
C ALA A 66 -1.71 -2.67 9.51
N GLY A 67 -0.74 -3.26 10.22
CA GLY A 67 0.10 -4.34 9.69
C GLY A 67 -0.49 -5.72 9.96
N PHE A 68 -0.13 -6.70 9.13
CA PHE A 68 -0.42 -8.12 9.29
C PHE A 68 0.68 -8.99 8.67
#